data_AF-A0A0S3TBR5-F1
#
_entry.id   AF-A0A0S3TBR5-F1
#
_cell.length_a   1.000
_cell.length_b   1.000
_cell.length_c   1.000
_cell.angle_alpha   90.00
_cell.angle_beta   90.00
_cell.angle_gamma   90.00
#
_symmetry.space_group_name_H-M   'P 1'
#
loop_
_entity.id
_entity.type
_entity.pdbx_description
1 polymer ?
#
loop_
_entity_poly.entity_id
_entity_poly.type
_entity_poly.pdbx_seq_one_letter_code
_entity_poly.pdbx_strand_id
1 'polypeptide(L)'
;MRSNERTIWFIKFWINARIYFPGLGEQAVFNMIKLHPLIADMKVKIRFLSTDYFGGFCEPSKDLNQVSTMHANCCIGIENKIHDLKILLEDWKKYMALSDHDREHLSHSWTVPQRCGPQLPADPLPENPLPVNPEPLQKVAQ
;
A
#
# COMPACT_ATOMS: atom_id res chain seq x y z
N MET A 1 -5.95 -17.52 1.67
CA MET A 1 -4.80 -17.51 2.61
C MET A 1 -5.32 -17.60 4.03
N ARG A 2 -4.67 -18.36 4.91
CA ARG A 2 -5.06 -18.46 6.33
C ARG A 2 -4.05 -17.67 7.17
N SER A 3 -4.55 -16.76 8.02
CA SER A 3 -3.70 -15.99 8.94
C SER A 3 -3.08 -16.91 10.00
N ASN A 4 -1.91 -16.52 10.51
CA ASN A 4 -1.25 -17.15 11.64
C ASN A 4 -1.11 -16.18 12.82
N GLU A 5 -0.77 -16.68 14.00
CA GLU A 5 -0.67 -15.88 15.23
C GLU A 5 0.27 -14.69 15.11
N ARG A 6 1.41 -14.86 14.42
CA ARG A 6 2.39 -13.77 14.21
C ARG A 6 1.83 -12.65 13.34
N THR A 7 1.10 -13.01 12.28
CA THR A 7 0.48 -12.03 11.36
C THR A 7 -0.68 -11.33 12.06
N ILE A 8 -1.48 -12.05 12.84
CA ILE A 8 -2.56 -11.46 13.66
C ILE A 8 -1.97 -10.47 14.67
N TRP A 9 -0.90 -10.86 15.38
CA TRP A 9 -0.21 -9.97 16.30
C TRP A 9 0.32 -8.73 15.59
N PHE A 10 0.96 -8.88 14.43
CA PHE A 10 1.53 -7.76 13.68
C PHE A 10 0.45 -6.76 13.24
N ILE A 11 -0.68 -7.26 12.72
CA ILE A 11 -1.81 -6.41 12.33
C ILE A 11 -2.33 -5.62 13.55
N LYS A 12 -2.49 -6.27 14.71
CA LYS A 12 -2.90 -5.59 15.95
C LYS A 12 -1.88 -4.54 16.40
N PHE A 13 -0.60 -4.88 16.37
CA PHE A 13 0.50 -3.97 16.69
C PHE A 13 0.46 -2.73 15.80
N TRP A 14 0.27 -2.92 14.49
CA TRP A 14 0.18 -1.83 13.52
C TRP A 14 -1.05 -0.95 13.71
N ILE A 15 -2.24 -1.54 13.91
CA ILE A 15 -3.47 -0.78 14.16
C ILE A 15 -3.33 0.04 15.44
N ASN A 16 -2.82 -0.56 16.52
CA ASN A 16 -2.68 0.12 17.81
C ASN A 16 -1.62 1.23 17.78
N ALA A 17 -0.61 1.13 16.92
CA ALA A 17 0.40 2.18 16.75
C ALA A 17 -0.20 3.53 16.33
N ARG A 18 -1.40 3.54 15.72
CA ARG A 18 -2.11 4.78 15.34
C ARG A 18 -2.33 5.74 16.51
N ILE A 19 -2.40 5.24 17.76
CA ILE A 19 -2.56 6.06 18.96
C ILE A 19 -1.37 7.02 19.16
N TYR A 20 -0.18 6.62 18.73
CA TYR A 20 1.04 7.43 18.83
C TYR A 20 1.26 8.39 17.66
N PHE A 21 0.46 8.25 16.59
CA PHE A 21 0.60 9.02 15.35
C PHE A 21 -0.74 9.64 14.92
N PRO A 22 -1.34 10.51 15.75
CA PRO A 22 -2.59 11.15 15.41
C PRO A 22 -2.45 11.96 14.12
N GLY A 23 -3.43 11.86 13.23
CA GLY A 23 -3.44 12.56 11.94
C GLY A 23 -2.68 11.85 10.80
N LEU A 24 -1.88 10.81 11.09
CA LEU A 24 -1.21 10.03 10.03
C LEU A 24 -2.11 8.91 9.49
N GLY A 25 -2.03 8.70 8.17
CA GLY A 25 -2.67 7.58 7.50
C GLY A 25 -1.96 6.24 7.76
N GLU A 26 -2.63 5.13 7.45
CA GLU A 26 -2.16 3.77 7.79
C GLU A 26 -0.77 3.45 7.20
N GLN A 27 -0.51 3.83 5.95
CA GLN A 27 0.78 3.62 5.30
C GLN A 27 1.91 4.43 5.96
N ALA A 28 1.62 5.67 6.38
CA ALA A 28 2.58 6.49 7.11
C ALA A 28 2.89 5.87 8.49
N VAL A 29 1.87 5.42 9.22
CA VAL A 29 2.04 4.69 10.48
C VAL A 29 2.85 3.40 10.30
N PHE A 30 2.57 2.62 9.24
CA PHE A 30 3.35 1.43 8.91
C PHE A 30 4.82 1.78 8.72
N ASN A 31 5.11 2.84 7.97
CA ASN A 31 6.47 3.28 7.71
C ASN A 31 7.21 3.68 8.99
N MET A 32 6.51 4.23 9.99
CA MET A 32 7.11 4.56 11.29
C MET A 32 7.49 3.33 12.10
N ILE A 33 6.74 2.24 11.99
CA ILE A 33 6.89 1.08 12.86
C ILE A 33 7.58 -0.11 12.21
N LYS A 34 7.69 -0.16 10.87
CA LYS A 34 8.12 -1.37 10.12
C LYS A 34 9.52 -1.89 10.48
N LEU A 35 10.35 -1.06 11.11
CA LEU A 35 11.70 -1.43 11.59
C LEU A 35 11.78 -1.59 13.12
N HIS A 36 10.64 -1.55 13.82
CA HIS A 36 10.62 -1.64 15.28
C HIS A 36 11.16 -3.00 15.76
N PRO A 37 12.03 -3.05 16.80
CA PRO A 37 12.66 -4.29 17.28
C PRO A 37 11.68 -5.43 17.58
N LEU A 38 10.52 -5.11 18.17
CA LEU A 38 9.46 -6.09 18.48
C LEU A 38 8.99 -6.90 17.25
N ILE A 39 9.06 -6.34 16.04
CA ILE A 39 8.69 -7.08 14.81
C ILE A 39 9.71 -8.20 14.55
N ALA A 40 10.99 -7.91 14.74
CA ALA A 40 12.06 -8.89 14.59
C ALA A 40 11.98 -9.97 15.69
N ASP A 41 11.68 -9.59 16.93
CA ASP A 41 11.51 -10.52 18.05
C ASP A 41 10.35 -11.50 17.81
N MET A 42 9.25 -11.01 17.24
CA MET A 42 8.09 -11.82 16.84
C MET A 42 8.34 -12.61 15.55
N LYS A 43 9.55 -12.53 14.97
CA LYS A 43 9.98 -13.24 13.75
C LYS A 43 9.05 -13.01 12.57
N VAL A 44 8.46 -11.81 12.49
CA VAL A 44 7.65 -11.38 11.35
C VAL A 44 8.57 -10.87 10.25
N LYS A 45 8.43 -11.40 9.05
CA LYS A 45 9.20 -10.96 7.88
C LYS A 45 8.34 -10.06 7.01
N ILE A 46 8.77 -8.82 6.84
CA ILE A 46 8.16 -7.87 5.91
C ILE A 46 8.86 -8.01 4.57
N ARG A 47 8.08 -8.12 3.49
CA ARG A 47 8.58 -8.15 2.12
C ARG A 47 7.84 -7.09 1.31
N PHE A 48 8.59 -6.31 0.54
CA PHE A 48 8.01 -5.47 -0.50
C PHE A 48 7.73 -6.35 -1.71
N LEU A 49 6.54 -6.18 -2.29
CA LEU A 49 6.16 -6.85 -3.53
C LEU A 49 6.54 -5.95 -4.70
N SER A 50 6.96 -6.54 -5.82
CA SER A 50 7.33 -5.75 -7.01
C SER A 50 6.11 -5.01 -7.56
N THR A 51 6.31 -3.75 -7.91
CA THR A 51 5.31 -2.89 -8.57
C THR A 51 5.02 -3.32 -10.02
N ASP A 52 5.83 -4.23 -10.58
CA ASP A 52 5.53 -4.89 -11.86
C ASP A 52 4.24 -5.71 -11.78
N TYR A 53 4.03 -6.40 -10.64
CA TYR A 53 2.84 -7.23 -10.40
C TYR A 53 1.80 -6.52 -9.52
N PHE A 54 2.25 -5.71 -8.56
CA PHE A 54 1.39 -5.02 -7.58
C PHE A 54 1.54 -3.51 -7.75
N GLY A 55 1.03 -3.00 -8.86
CA GLY A 55 1.16 -1.60 -9.24
C GLY A 55 0.43 -0.66 -8.29
N GLY A 56 0.85 0.60 -8.28
CA GLY A 56 0.13 1.68 -7.61
C GLY A 56 0.05 2.92 -8.47
N PHE A 57 -0.83 3.87 -8.16
CA PHE A 57 -0.92 5.12 -8.93
C PHE A 57 0.39 5.91 -8.98
N CYS A 58 1.26 5.82 -7.97
CA CYS A 58 2.57 6.49 -8.00
C CYS A 58 3.66 5.65 -8.64
N GLU A 59 3.43 4.35 -8.77
CA GLU A 59 4.36 3.40 -9.39
C GLU A 59 3.53 2.42 -10.23
N PRO A 60 2.93 2.89 -11.35
CA PRO A 60 2.06 2.03 -12.14
C PRO A 60 2.89 0.92 -12.78
N SER A 61 2.36 -0.30 -12.76
CA SER A 61 2.97 -1.39 -13.53
C SER A 61 3.02 -0.99 -15.01
N LYS A 62 4.15 -1.19 -15.67
CA LYS A 62 4.32 -0.85 -17.08
C LYS A 62 3.77 -1.92 -18.01
N ASP A 63 3.56 -3.13 -17.49
CA ASP A 63 3.15 -4.29 -18.28
C ASP A 63 1.81 -4.82 -17.80
N LEU A 64 0.77 -4.55 -18.59
CA LEU A 64 -0.59 -5.03 -18.32
C LEU A 64 -0.71 -6.57 -18.47
N ASN A 65 0.28 -7.24 -19.07
CA ASN A 65 0.34 -8.70 -19.11
C ASN A 65 0.77 -9.31 -17.76
N GLN A 66 1.47 -8.54 -16.91
CA GLN A 66 2.02 -9.04 -15.65
C GLN A 66 1.28 -8.51 -14.42
N VAL A 67 0.64 -7.35 -14.53
CA VAL A 67 -0.09 -6.74 -13.41
C VAL A 67 -1.14 -7.70 -12.83
N SER A 68 -1.09 -7.88 -11.52
CA SER A 68 -2.04 -8.67 -10.74
C SER A 68 -3.01 -7.78 -9.97
N THR A 69 -2.52 -6.69 -9.40
CA THR A 69 -3.35 -5.69 -8.71
C THR A 69 -2.86 -4.27 -9.01
N MET A 70 -3.78 -3.30 -8.92
CA MET A 70 -3.46 -1.88 -9.00
C MET A 70 -4.08 -1.15 -7.81
N HIS A 71 -3.25 -0.43 -7.05
CA HIS A 71 -3.63 0.26 -5.82
C HIS A 71 -3.69 1.78 -6.02
N ALA A 72 -4.74 2.41 -5.51
CA ALA A 72 -4.80 3.87 -5.37
C ALA A 72 -4.01 4.34 -4.13
N ASN A 73 -2.72 3.96 -4.06
CA ASN A 73 -1.86 4.11 -2.88
C ASN A 73 -1.42 5.56 -2.60
N CYS A 74 -1.36 6.42 -3.61
CA CYS A 74 -1.01 7.84 -3.45
C CYS A 74 -2.15 8.75 -3.90
N CYS A 75 -3.24 8.72 -3.14
CA CYS A 75 -4.40 9.52 -3.47
C CYS A 75 -5.07 10.08 -2.22
N ILE A 76 -5.24 11.40 -2.17
CA ILE A 76 -5.96 12.09 -1.10
C ILE A 76 -7.35 12.47 -1.59
N GLY A 77 -8.35 12.21 -0.75
CA GLY A 77 -9.75 12.48 -1.03
C GLY A 77 -10.44 11.29 -1.71
N ILE A 78 -11.62 10.93 -1.19
CA ILE A 78 -12.40 9.81 -1.69
C ILE A 78 -12.87 10.04 -3.13
N GLU A 79 -13.20 11.28 -3.49
CA GLU A 79 -13.65 11.63 -4.85
C GLU A 79 -12.56 11.45 -5.89
N ASN A 80 -11.33 11.85 -5.60
CA ASN A 80 -10.18 11.63 -6.48
C ASN A 80 -9.91 10.14 -6.66
N LYS A 81 -9.97 9.38 -5.55
CA LYS A 81 -9.80 7.92 -5.57
C LYS A 81 -10.88 7.25 -6.43
N ILE A 82 -12.15 7.61 -6.28
CA ILE A 82 -13.25 7.06 -7.08
C ILE A 82 -13.08 7.42 -8.56
N HIS A 83 -12.69 8.66 -8.86
CA HIS A 83 -12.49 9.12 -10.24
C HIS A 83 -11.43 8.29 -10.97
N ASP A 84 -10.22 8.19 -10.41
CA ASP A 84 -9.13 7.46 -11.06
C ASP A 84 -9.38 5.94 -11.04
N LEU A 85 -10.05 5.39 -10.02
CA LEU A 85 -10.42 3.96 -10.02
C LEU A 85 -11.42 3.61 -11.14
N LYS A 86 -12.31 4.53 -11.52
CA LYS A 86 -13.21 4.33 -12.66
C LYS A 86 -12.43 4.29 -13.97
N ILE A 87 -11.45 5.18 -14.15
CA ILE A 87 -10.62 5.20 -15.35
C ILE A 87 -9.77 3.92 -15.45
N LEU A 88 -9.13 3.51 -14.35
CA LEU A 88 -8.40 2.24 -14.24
C LEU A 88 -9.26 1.06 -14.68
N LEU A 89 -10.51 1.00 -14.20
CA LEU A 89 -11.44 -0.07 -14.56
C LEU A 89 -11.73 -0.09 -16.07
N GLU A 90 -11.90 1.08 -16.70
CA GLU A 90 -12.11 1.17 -18.14
C GLU A 90 -10.88 0.78 -18.95
N ASP A 91 -9.67 1.17 -18.53
CA ASP A 91 -8.42 0.72 -19.15
C ASP A 91 -8.28 -0.79 -19.07
N TRP A 92 -8.58 -1.36 -17.90
CA TRP A 92 -8.53 -2.81 -17.71
C TRP A 92 -9.55 -3.55 -18.60
N LYS A 93 -10.79 -3.06 -18.70
CA LYS A 93 -11.80 -3.64 -19.59
C LYS A 93 -11.37 -3.61 -21.05
N LYS A 94 -10.83 -2.48 -21.52
CA LYS A 94 -10.32 -2.35 -22.90
C LYS A 94 -9.21 -3.35 -23.17
N TYR A 95 -8.23 -3.43 -22.26
CA TYR A 95 -7.14 -4.38 -22.37
C TYR A 95 -7.61 -5.85 -22.37
N MET A 96 -8.57 -6.18 -21.49
CA MET A 96 -9.14 -7.52 -21.41
C MET A 96 -9.99 -7.90 -22.63
N ALA A 97 -10.46 -6.92 -23.42
CA ALA A 97 -11.20 -7.17 -24.67
C ALA A 97 -10.29 -7.42 -25.88
N LEU A 98 -8.98 -7.24 -25.75
CA LEU A 98 -8.01 -7.46 -26.83
C LEU A 98 -7.78 -8.94 -27.13
N SER A 99 -7.37 -9.21 -28.37
CA SER A 99 -6.83 -10.51 -28.76
C SER A 99 -5.45 -10.75 -28.14
N ASP A 100 -5.02 -12.01 -28.02
CA ASP A 100 -3.69 -12.34 -27.49
C ASP A 100 -2.57 -11.71 -28.33
N HIS A 101 -2.72 -11.71 -29.66
CA HIS A 101 -1.78 -11.03 -30.57
C HIS A 101 -1.67 -9.54 -30.26
N ASP A 102 -2.80 -8.85 -30.04
CA ASP A 102 -2.77 -7.42 -29.76
C ASP A 102 -2.11 -7.12 -28.41
N ARG A 103 -2.34 -7.96 -27.38
CA ARG A 103 -1.69 -7.81 -26.07
C ARG A 103 -0.17 -7.98 -26.12
N GLU A 104 0.32 -8.84 -27.01
CA GLU A 104 1.76 -9.09 -27.20
C GLU A 104 2.44 -8.00 -28.05
N HIS A 105 1.74 -7.42 -29.02
CA HIS A 105 2.34 -6.56 -30.03
C HIS A 105 2.04 -5.07 -29.91
N LEU A 106 0.98 -4.68 -29.19
CA LEU A 106 0.65 -3.27 -28.97
C LEU A 106 1.11 -2.81 -27.59
N SER A 107 1.68 -1.62 -27.54
CA SER A 107 2.04 -0.96 -26.28
C SER A 107 0.78 -0.45 -25.60
N HIS A 108 0.39 -1.09 -24.49
CA HIS A 108 -0.72 -0.65 -23.64
C HIS A 108 -0.18 -0.02 -22.37
N SER A 109 -0.80 1.07 -21.95
CA SER A 109 -0.45 1.76 -20.71
C SER A 109 -1.70 2.21 -20.00
N TRP A 110 -1.57 2.37 -18.68
CA TRP A 110 -2.57 3.04 -17.88
C TRP A 110 -2.72 4.50 -18.30
N THR A 111 -3.95 5.00 -18.26
CA THR A 111 -4.27 6.43 -18.40
C THR A 111 -4.43 7.13 -17.04
N VAL A 112 -4.17 6.37 -15.97
CA VAL A 112 -4.15 6.80 -14.57
C VAL A 112 -2.72 6.84 -14.01
N PRO A 113 -2.49 7.64 -12.96
CA PRO A 113 -3.45 8.55 -12.33
C PRO A 113 -3.67 9.84 -13.11
N GLN A 114 -4.84 10.48 -12.91
CA GLN A 114 -5.14 11.83 -13.43
C GLN A 114 -5.33 12.84 -12.30
N ARG A 115 -5.99 12.42 -11.22
CA ARG A 115 -6.21 13.27 -10.04
C ARG A 115 -5.43 12.82 -8.82
N CYS A 116 -5.05 11.56 -8.76
CA CYS A 116 -4.16 11.04 -7.75
C CYS A 116 -2.70 11.35 -8.13
N GLY A 117 -1.77 11.28 -7.17
CA GLY A 117 -0.36 11.55 -7.42
C GLY A 117 0.46 11.72 -6.15
N PRO A 118 1.80 11.67 -6.27
CA PRO A 118 2.68 11.84 -5.13
C PRO A 118 2.60 13.28 -4.64
N GLN A 119 2.40 13.44 -3.33
CA GLN A 119 2.58 14.73 -2.68
C GLN A 119 4.00 14.79 -2.14
N LEU A 120 4.69 15.91 -2.37
CA LEU A 120 5.92 16.23 -1.62
C LEU A 120 5.54 16.32 -0.13
N PRO A 121 6.31 15.73 0.80
CA PRO A 121 5.97 15.81 2.21
C PRO A 121 5.93 17.27 2.68
N ALA A 122 4.88 17.63 3.41
CA ALA A 122 5.00 18.65 4.43
C ALA A 122 5.71 17.98 5.62
N ASP A 123 6.95 18.39 5.84
CA ASP A 123 7.85 18.05 6.94
C ASP A 123 8.53 16.65 6.94
N PRO A 124 9.81 16.55 7.37
CA PRO A 124 10.55 15.29 7.47
C PRO A 124 9.97 14.34 8.53
N LEU A 125 10.04 13.03 8.27
CA LEU A 125 9.67 12.01 9.25
C LEU A 125 10.66 12.01 10.43
N PRO A 126 10.20 11.87 11.69
CA PRO A 126 11.09 11.75 12.85
C PRO A 126 11.91 10.45 12.81
N GLU A 127 13.19 10.53 13.19
CA GLU A 127 14.14 9.39 13.15
C GLU A 127 13.84 8.27 14.16
N ASN A 128 13.04 8.54 15.21
CA ASN A 128 12.66 7.56 16.24
C ASN A 128 11.19 7.75 16.67
N PRO A 129 10.21 7.13 15.95
CA PRO A 129 8.80 7.46 16.14
C PRO A 129 8.13 6.78 17.34
N LEU A 130 8.68 5.67 17.84
CA LEU A 130 8.10 4.91 18.95
C LEU A 130 9.06 4.87 20.15
N PRO A 131 8.55 4.98 21.39
CA PRO A 131 9.36 4.71 22.57
C PRO A 131 9.79 3.23 22.57
N VAL A 132 11.05 2.97 22.95
CA VAL A 132 11.71 1.64 22.98
C VAL A 132 10.95 0.63 23.86
N ASN A 133 10.05 1.11 24.72
CA ASN A 133 9.18 0.31 25.56
C ASN A 133 7.78 0.94 25.60
N PRO A 134 6.92 0.69 24.59
CA PRO A 134 5.54 1.13 24.68
C PRO A 134 4.88 0.31 25.79
N GLU A 135 4.36 0.99 26.83
CA GLU A 135 3.42 0.37 27.77
C GLU A 135 2.39 -0.48 26.99
N PRO A 136 1.94 -1.61 27.54
CA PRO A 136 1.74 -2.80 26.73
C PRO A 136 0.67 -2.56 25.66
N LEU A 137 1.11 -2.54 24.40
CA LEU A 137 0.28 -2.80 23.22
C LEU A 137 -0.43 -4.18 23.28
N GLN A 138 -0.16 -4.95 24.35
CA GLN A 138 -0.81 -6.20 24.75
C GLN A 138 -2.10 -6.03 25.56
N LYS A 139 -2.45 -4.85 26.09
CA LYS A 139 -3.65 -4.68 26.94
C LYS A 139 -4.97 -4.46 26.19
N VAL A 140 -4.98 -4.34 24.86
CA VAL A 140 -6.19 -4.11 24.05
C VAL A 140 -6.57 -5.33 23.21
N ALA A 141 -6.33 -6.53 23.74
CA ALA A 141 -6.93 -7.75 23.23
C ALA A 141 -7.89 -8.30 24.29
N GLN A 142 -9.08 -7.71 24.35
CA GLN A 142 -10.28 -8.37 24.88
C GLN A 142 -11.23 -8.60 23.71
#